data_AF-A0A1G1J2U1-F1
#
_entry.id   AF-A0A1G1J2U1-F1
#
_cell.length_a   1.000
_cell.length_b   1.000
_cell.length_c   1.000
_cell.angle_alpha   90.00
_cell.angle_beta   90.00
_cell.angle_gamma   90.00
#
_symmetry.space_group_name_H-M   'P 1'
#
loop_
_entity.id
_entity.type
_entity.pdbx_description
1 polymer ?
#
loop_
_entity_poly.entity_id
_entity_poly.type
_entity_poly.pdbx_seq_one_letter_code
_entity_poly.pdbx_strand_id
1 'polypeptide(L)'
;MNHDDNTLHRVIAIMNRDDIDYLDKIGKDSLFTTGIKLSRIKILRAMVEAMKELAIDGKDIKNEEDLKNKILKRVSEYREGLT
;
A
#
# COMPACT_ATOMS: atom_id res chain seq x y z
N MET A 1 -10.77 16.50 -25.61
CA MET A 1 -11.40 16.81 -24.31
C MET A 1 -11.27 15.59 -23.44
N ASN A 2 -10.63 15.73 -22.27
CA ASN A 2 -10.90 14.99 -21.03
C ASN A 2 -10.02 15.65 -19.95
N HIS A 3 -10.59 16.67 -19.32
CA HIS A 3 -10.12 17.15 -18.03
C HIS A 3 -10.68 16.20 -16.96
N ASP A 4 -9.93 16.03 -15.88
CA ASP A 4 -10.30 15.43 -14.58
C ASP A 4 -9.90 13.98 -14.28
N ASP A 5 -8.60 13.67 -14.40
CA ASP A 5 -7.97 12.49 -13.78
C ASP A 5 -7.50 12.72 -12.32
N ASN A 6 -8.03 13.76 -11.65
CA ASN A 6 -7.73 14.04 -10.23
C ASN A 6 -9.00 14.05 -9.36
N THR A 7 -10.00 13.24 -9.74
CA THR A 7 -11.19 13.06 -8.92
C THR A 7 -10.91 12.07 -7.81
N LEU A 8 -11.03 12.51 -6.55
CA LEU A 8 -10.89 11.62 -5.40
C LEU A 8 -12.13 10.72 -5.29
N HIS A 9 -11.93 9.40 -5.39
CA HIS A 9 -12.98 8.41 -5.16
C HIS A 9 -12.93 7.85 -3.74
N ARG A 10 -14.09 7.66 -3.11
CA ARG A 10 -14.19 7.06 -1.78
C ARG A 10 -14.12 5.55 -1.89
N VAL A 11 -13.21 4.94 -1.13
CA VAL A 11 -13.11 3.49 -0.95
C VAL A 11 -13.57 3.13 0.46
N ILE A 12 -14.43 2.13 0.57
CA ILE A 12 -14.84 1.53 1.84
C ILE A 12 -14.14 0.18 1.94
N ALA A 13 -13.36 -0.02 3.00
CA ALA A 13 -12.66 -1.28 3.26
C ALA A 13 -13.16 -1.90 4.56
N ILE A 14 -13.27 -3.22 4.58
CA ILE A 14 -13.53 -4.02 5.78
C ILE A 14 -12.22 -4.71 6.13
N MET A 15 -11.76 -4.52 7.35
CA MET A 15 -10.51 -5.06 7.85
C MET A 15 -10.72 -5.56 9.28
N ASN A 16 -9.94 -6.55 9.70
CA ASN A 16 -9.97 -7.00 11.08
C ASN A 16 -9.30 -5.95 12.00
N ARG A 17 -9.42 -6.15 13.32
CA ARG A 17 -8.85 -5.24 14.31
C ARG A 17 -7.32 -5.18 14.22
N ASP A 18 -6.68 -6.33 14.00
CA ASP A 18 -5.22 -6.45 13.99
C ASP A 18 -4.61 -5.65 12.84
N ASP A 19 -5.22 -5.68 11.66
CA ASP A 19 -4.78 -4.91 10.50
C ASP A 19 -4.93 -3.40 10.74
N ILE A 20 -6.03 -2.98 11.38
CA ILE A 20 -6.25 -1.57 11.74
C ILE A 20 -5.24 -1.11 12.79
N ASP A 21 -4.95 -1.94 13.78
CA ASP A 21 -3.97 -1.65 14.82
C ASP A 21 -2.55 -1.55 14.23
N TYR A 22 -2.22 -2.36 13.23
CA TYR A 22 -0.98 -2.25 12.47
C TYR A 22 -0.87 -0.91 11.73
N LEU A 23 -1.92 -0.48 11.00
CA LEU A 23 -1.92 0.82 10.32
C LEU A 23 -1.81 1.99 11.31
N ASP A 24 -2.48 1.90 12.45
CA ASP A 24 -2.40 2.92 13.50
C ASP A 24 -1.03 2.98 14.16
N LYS A 25 -0.36 1.84 14.32
CA LYS A 25 1.01 1.78 14.81
C LYS A 25 1.95 2.53 13.87
N ILE A 26 1.91 2.28 12.55
CA ILE A 26 2.71 3.03 11.57
C ILE A 26 2.44 4.54 11.68
N GLY A 27 1.18 4.93 11.77
CA GLY A 27 0.81 6.34 11.91
C GLY A 27 1.36 6.98 13.20
N LYS A 28 1.29 6.26 14.32
CA LYS A 28 1.86 6.69 15.61
C LYS A 28 3.38 6.78 15.54
N ASP A 29 4.05 5.77 14.99
CA ASP A 29 5.51 5.73 14.88
C ASP A 29 6.01 6.92 14.05
N SER A 30 5.34 7.24 12.93
CA SER A 30 5.62 8.45 12.15
C SER A 30 5.46 9.73 12.96
N LEU A 31 4.39 9.84 13.76
CA LEU A 31 4.15 11.00 14.62
C LEU A 31 5.25 11.16 15.68
N PHE A 32 5.63 10.07 16.35
CA PHE A 32 6.65 10.09 17.40
C PHE A 32 8.05 10.38 16.86
N THR A 33 8.37 9.89 15.66
CA THR A 33 9.71 10.01 15.08
C THR A 33 9.91 11.31 14.29
N THR A 34 8.87 11.83 13.63
CA THR A 34 8.98 12.98 12.72
C THR A 34 8.12 14.18 13.11
N GLY A 35 7.26 14.04 14.12
CA GLY A 35 6.26 15.05 14.48
C GLY A 35 5.05 15.08 13.54
N ILE A 36 5.02 14.26 12.48
CA ILE A 36 3.95 14.22 11.48
C ILE A 36 3.26 12.85 11.51
N LYS A 37 1.95 12.85 11.80
CA LYS A 37 1.13 11.63 11.77
C LYS A 37 0.72 11.28 10.33
N LEU A 38 1.07 10.07 9.88
CA LEU A 38 0.48 9.50 8.68
C LEU A 38 -0.92 8.98 8.98
N SER A 39 -1.90 9.40 8.19
CA SER A 39 -3.26 8.87 8.27
C SER A 39 -3.34 7.50 7.58
N ARG A 40 -4.30 6.66 7.98
CA ARG A 40 -4.55 5.34 7.36
C ARG A 40 -4.67 5.45 5.83
N ILE A 41 -5.38 6.47 5.34
CA ILE A 41 -5.53 6.73 3.90
C ILE A 41 -4.19 7.07 3.23
N LYS A 42 -3.31 7.85 3.88
CA LYS A 42 -1.97 8.12 3.34
C LYS A 42 -1.12 6.86 3.27
N ILE A 43 -1.21 6.00 4.29
CA ILE A 43 -0.50 4.72 4.31
C ILE A 43 -0.99 3.81 3.17
N LEU A 44 -2.31 3.61 3.06
CA LEU A 44 -2.90 2.81 1.97
C LEU A 44 -2.55 3.38 0.59
N ARG A 45 -2.59 4.71 0.42
CA ARG A 45 -2.17 5.35 -0.83
C ARG A 45 -0.70 5.07 -1.15
N ALA A 46 0.20 5.18 -0.17
CA ALA A 46 1.61 4.87 -0.35
C ALA A 46 1.84 3.40 -0.74
N MET A 47 1.07 2.47 -0.17
CA MET A 47 1.12 1.06 -0.55
C MET A 47 0.69 0.84 -2.00
N VAL A 48 -0.37 1.51 -2.45
CA VAL A 48 -0.84 1.45 -3.85
C VAL A 48 0.21 2.03 -4.81
N GLU A 49 0.81 3.17 -4.50
CA GLU A 49 1.87 3.75 -5.34
C GLU A 49 3.11 2.84 -5.40
N ALA A 50 3.53 2.26 -4.27
CA ALA A 50 4.63 1.30 -4.24
C ALA A 50 4.34 0.05 -5.11
N MET A 51 3.10 -0.46 -5.10
CA MET A 51 2.71 -1.57 -5.96
C MET A 51 2.77 -1.22 -7.45
N LYS A 52 2.43 0.03 -7.82
CA LYS A 52 2.56 0.52 -9.20
C LYS A 52 4.03 0.59 -9.61
N GLU A 53 4.90 1.13 -8.75
CA GLU A 53 6.35 1.20 -9.01
C GLU A 53 6.98 -0.19 -9.19
N LEU A 54 6.50 -1.18 -8.42
CA LEU A 54 6.90 -2.58 -8.58
C LEU A 54 6.30 -3.26 -9.83
N ALA A 55 5.51 -2.54 -10.63
CA ALA A 55 4.80 -3.05 -11.81
C ALA A 55 4.01 -4.34 -11.54
N ILE A 56 3.31 -4.38 -10.39
CA ILE A 56 2.49 -5.53 -10.00
C ILE A 56 1.14 -5.43 -10.72
N ASP A 57 0.84 -6.42 -11.57
CA ASP A 57 -0.44 -6.54 -12.26
C ASP A 57 -1.33 -7.66 -11.66
N GLY A 58 -2.59 -7.72 -12.09
CA GLY A 58 -3.56 -8.72 -11.65
C GLY A 58 -3.42 -10.11 -12.27
N LYS A 59 -2.41 -10.35 -13.13
CA LYS A 59 -2.27 -11.64 -13.81
C LYS A 59 -1.92 -12.74 -12.81
N ASP A 60 -2.59 -13.88 -12.96
CA ASP A 60 -2.44 -15.08 -12.15
C ASP A 60 -2.77 -14.92 -10.65
N ILE A 61 -3.51 -13.88 -10.28
CA ILE A 61 -3.98 -13.65 -8.90
C ILE A 61 -5.40 -14.19 -8.76
N LYS A 62 -5.59 -15.22 -7.93
CA LYS A 62 -6.92 -15.84 -7.68
C LYS A 62 -7.49 -15.45 -6.32
N ASN A 63 -6.64 -15.06 -5.39
CA ASN A 63 -7.01 -14.71 -4.02
C ASN A 63 -6.03 -13.68 -3.42
N GLU A 64 -6.34 -13.20 -2.22
CA GLU A 64 -5.52 -12.21 -1.51
C GLU A 64 -4.10 -12.71 -1.19
N GLU A 65 -3.93 -14.01 -0.91
CA GLU A 65 -2.63 -14.61 -0.61
C GLU A 65 -1.73 -14.66 -1.84
N ASP A 66 -2.28 -14.92 -3.03
CA ASP A 66 -1.54 -14.85 -4.30
C ASP A 66 -1.00 -13.44 -4.54
N LEU A 67 -1.82 -12.40 -4.29
CA LEU A 67 -1.39 -11.01 -4.41
C LEU A 67 -0.28 -10.69 -3.41
N LYS A 68 -0.45 -11.08 -2.15
CA LYS A 68 0.56 -10.87 -1.11
C LYS A 68 1.89 -11.53 -1.49
N ASN A 69 1.86 -12.79 -1.95
CA ASN A 69 3.05 -13.51 -2.37
C ASN A 69 3.71 -12.87 -3.59
N LYS A 70 2.94 -12.37 -4.56
CA LYS A 70 3.45 -11.63 -5.71
C LYS A 70 4.14 -10.33 -5.30
N ILE A 71 3.56 -9.57 -4.35
CA ILE A 71 4.18 -8.36 -3.78
C ILE A 71 5.52 -8.71 -3.12
N LEU A 72 5.53 -9.70 -2.24
CA LEU A 72 6.75 -10.10 -1.51
C LEU A 72 7.86 -10.55 -2.45
N LYS A 73 7.52 -11.38 -3.47
CA LYS A 73 8.47 -11.81 -4.49
C LYS A 73 9.09 -10.62 -5.22
N ARG A 74 8.25 -9.69 -5.66
CA ARG A 74 8.70 -8.51 -6.43
C ARG A 74 9.58 -7.58 -5.58
N VAL A 75 9.29 -7.46 -4.29
CA VAL A 75 10.15 -6.72 -3.35
C VAL A 75 11.50 -7.39 -3.16
N SER A 76 11.57 -8.73 -3.12
CA SER A 76 12.85 -9.46 -3.07
C SER A 76 13.70 -9.18 -4.31
N GLU A 77 13.11 -9.34 -5.50
CA GLU A 77 13.78 -9.06 -6.78
C GLU A 77 14.24 -7.60 -6.88
N TYR A 78 13.41 -6.65 -6.41
CA TYR A 78 13.76 -5.24 -6.38
C TYR A 78 14.96 -4.94 -5.47
N ARG A 79 15.08 -5.63 -4.33
CA ARG A 79 16.21 -5.48 -3.41
C ARG A 79 17.50 -6.07 -3.98
N GLU A 80 17.42 -7.23 -4.63
CA GLU A 80 18.56 -7.91 -5.25
C GLU A 80 19.12 -7.12 -6.46
N GLY A 81 18.26 -6.39 -7.18
CA GLY A 81 18.69 -5.49 -8.27
C GLY A 81 19.31 -4.16 -7.80
N LEU A 82 19.33 -3.87 -6.50
CA LEU A 82 19.92 -2.66 -5.91
C LEU A 82 21.32 -2.92 -5.28
N THR A 83 21.77 -4.17 -5.22
CA THR A 83 23.11 -4.60 -4.77
C THR A 83 23.99 -4.98 -5.95
#